data_AF-A0A850TDJ9-F1
#
_entry.id   AF-A0A850TDJ9-F1
#
_cell.length_a   1.000
_cell.length_b   1.000
_cell.length_c   1.000
_cell.angle_alpha   90.00
_cell.angle_beta   90.00
_cell.angle_gamma   90.00
#
_symmetry.space_group_name_H-M   'P 1'
#
loop_
_entity.id
_entity.type
_entity.pdbx_description
1 polymer ?
#
loop_
_entity_poly.entity_id
_entity_poly.type
_entity_poly.pdbx_seq_one_letter_code
_entity_poly.pdbx_strand_id
1 'polypeptide(L)'
;MKITLSFKIFVSAVILVCSVTTTVWSYSFDMKAYCRSVADAVGGSYQIEQGCLTNEKTAKSNLQRMHIERRIENYCVGVANAVGGSYQIMYGCVQNEMRAKKEMGN
;
A
#
# COMPACT_ATOMS: atom_id res chain seq x y z
N MET A 1 57.58 14.59 -3.73
CA MET A 1 57.35 13.28 -3.09
C MET A 1 57.21 13.44 -1.58
N LYS A 2 55.97 13.43 -1.08
CA LYS A 2 55.52 12.88 0.22
C LYS A 2 54.01 13.14 0.34
N ILE A 3 53.27 12.10 -0.05
CA ILE A 3 51.84 11.90 0.15
C ILE A 3 51.67 11.39 1.57
N THR A 4 50.78 11.97 2.39
CA THR A 4 49.73 11.25 3.18
C THR A 4 49.17 12.10 4.34
N LEU A 5 47.83 12.00 4.44
CA LEU A 5 47.01 11.99 5.66
C LEU A 5 46.90 13.26 6.52
N SER A 6 45.75 13.92 6.38
CA SER A 6 44.71 14.11 7.42
C SER A 6 43.61 14.95 6.78
N PHE A 7 42.78 14.43 5.86
CA PHE A 7 41.58 13.63 6.11
C PHE A 7 40.88 14.04 7.40
N LYS A 8 39.70 14.68 7.29
CA LYS A 8 38.89 15.32 8.37
C LYS A 8 39.42 16.72 8.73
N ILE A 9 38.73 17.85 8.65
CA ILE A 9 37.34 18.28 8.52
C ILE A 9 37.47 19.73 7.99
N PHE A 10 36.67 20.28 7.07
CA PHE A 10 35.55 21.18 7.41
C PHE A 10 35.19 22.00 6.15
N VAL A 11 33.90 22.02 5.80
CA VAL A 11 33.21 23.08 5.05
C VAL A 11 33.51 23.24 3.55
N SER A 12 32.65 22.65 2.71
CA SER A 12 31.90 23.38 1.67
C SER A 12 30.97 22.38 0.96
N ALA A 13 29.77 22.18 1.47
CA ALA A 13 28.58 22.90 1.01
C ALA A 13 28.11 22.51 -0.40
N VAL A 14 27.90 21.21 -0.66
CA VAL A 14 26.92 20.74 -1.65
C VAL A 14 26.22 19.51 -1.07
N ILE A 15 25.44 19.71 0.00
CA ILE A 15 24.41 18.74 0.38
C ILE A 15 23.27 18.99 -0.61
N LEU A 16 23.36 18.32 -1.75
CA LEU A 16 22.23 18.13 -2.66
C LEU A 16 21.19 17.32 -1.87
N VAL A 17 20.31 18.01 -1.14
CA VAL A 17 19.13 17.41 -0.52
C VAL A 17 18.23 16.94 -1.66
N CYS A 18 18.44 15.71 -2.12
CA CYS A 18 17.45 14.97 -2.87
C CYS A 18 16.21 14.91 -1.98
N SER A 19 15.24 15.77 -2.26
CA SER A 19 13.90 15.70 -1.68
C SER A 19 13.26 14.43 -2.24
N VAL A 20 13.58 13.27 -1.65
CA VAL A 20 12.92 12.01 -1.93
C VAL A 20 11.49 12.19 -1.43
N THR A 21 10.58 12.52 -2.34
CA THR A 21 9.15 12.43 -2.09
C THR A 21 8.83 10.95 -1.95
N THR A 22 8.92 10.43 -0.72
CA THR A 22 8.44 9.09 -0.42
C THR A 22 6.94 9.09 -0.69
N THR A 23 6.50 8.29 -1.66
CA THR A 23 5.08 8.02 -1.86
C THR A 23 4.59 7.20 -0.68
N VAL A 24 4.25 7.88 0.41
CA VAL A 24 3.61 7.24 1.57
C VAL A 24 2.25 6.74 1.13
N TRP A 25 2.07 5.43 1.25
CA TRP A 25 0.77 4.79 1.09
C TRP A 25 -0.14 5.29 2.21
N SER A 26 -1.20 6.01 1.88
CA SER A 26 -2.02 6.71 2.89
C SER A 26 -2.91 5.77 3.70
N TYR A 27 -2.93 4.48 3.39
CA TYR A 27 -3.85 3.52 4.01
C TYR A 27 -3.12 2.28 4.54
N SER A 28 -3.64 1.79 5.65
CA SER A 28 -3.23 0.53 6.27
C SER A 28 -4.46 -0.14 6.86
N PHE A 29 -4.76 -1.36 6.41
CA PHE A 29 -5.85 -2.16 6.95
C PHE A 29 -5.32 -3.23 7.90
N ASP A 30 -6.04 -3.50 8.98
CA ASP A 30 -5.74 -4.60 9.88
C ASP A 30 -6.28 -5.92 9.31
N MET A 31 -5.42 -6.60 8.55
CA MET A 31 -5.76 -7.89 7.93
C MET A 31 -6.15 -8.95 8.97
N LYS A 32 -5.56 -8.91 10.19
CA LYS A 32 -5.87 -9.92 11.21
C LYS A 32 -7.27 -9.70 11.75
N ALA A 33 -7.61 -8.46 12.10
CA ALA A 33 -8.96 -8.13 12.57
C ALA A 33 -10.03 -8.46 11.50
N TYR A 34 -9.79 -8.09 10.24
CA TYR A 34 -10.70 -8.39 9.13
C TYR A 34 -10.83 -9.89 8.87
N CYS A 35 -9.72 -10.62 8.74
CA CYS A 35 -9.80 -12.06 8.46
C CYS A 35 -10.35 -12.87 9.64
N ARG A 36 -10.16 -12.38 10.86
CA ARG A 36 -10.80 -12.96 12.03
C ARG A 36 -12.32 -12.81 11.97
N SER A 37 -12.82 -11.62 11.64
CA SER A 37 -14.27 -11.41 11.51
C SER A 37 -14.88 -12.26 10.39
N VAL A 38 -14.17 -12.43 9.26
CA VAL A 38 -14.58 -13.33 8.17
C VAL A 38 -14.66 -14.78 8.62
N ALA A 39 -13.68 -15.26 9.39
CA ALA A 39 -13.69 -16.62 9.91
C ALA A 39 -14.78 -16.83 10.97
N ASP A 40 -14.98 -15.85 11.85
CA ASP A 40 -15.98 -15.89 12.91
C ASP A 40 -17.41 -15.86 12.36
N ALA A 41 -17.64 -15.23 11.19
CA ALA A 41 -18.94 -15.22 10.50
C ALA A 41 -19.46 -16.63 10.14
N VAL A 42 -18.57 -17.64 10.09
CA VAL A 42 -18.92 -19.04 9.82
C VAL A 42 -18.54 -19.97 10.98
N GLY A 43 -18.43 -19.43 12.20
CA GLY A 43 -18.19 -20.20 13.42
C GLY A 43 -16.73 -20.32 13.85
N GLY A 44 -15.82 -19.54 13.27
CA GLY A 44 -14.43 -19.43 13.74
C GLY A 44 -13.48 -20.46 13.11
N SER A 45 -13.37 -20.47 11.78
CA SER A 45 -12.50 -21.41 11.04
C SER A 45 -11.08 -20.87 10.82
N TYR A 46 -10.09 -21.51 11.43
CA TYR A 46 -8.66 -21.17 11.22
C TYR A 46 -8.21 -21.32 9.76
N GLN A 47 -8.75 -22.30 9.04
CA GLN A 47 -8.43 -22.48 7.62
C GLN A 47 -8.91 -21.27 6.80
N ILE A 48 -10.10 -20.76 7.11
CA ILE A 48 -10.67 -19.59 6.44
C ILE A 48 -9.90 -18.32 6.82
N GLU A 49 -9.58 -18.14 8.10
CA GLU A 49 -8.75 -17.03 8.58
C GLU A 49 -7.39 -17.01 7.86
N GLN A 50 -6.70 -18.15 7.79
CA GLN A 50 -5.40 -18.29 7.13
C GLN A 50 -5.48 -18.06 5.61
N GLY A 51 -6.53 -18.57 4.95
CA GLY A 51 -6.79 -18.33 3.54
C GLY A 51 -7.02 -16.85 3.25
N CYS A 52 -7.86 -16.20 4.06
CA CYS A 52 -8.12 -14.76 3.99
C CYS A 52 -6.82 -13.96 4.14
N LEU A 53 -5.99 -14.26 5.16
CA LEU A 53 -4.72 -13.55 5.38
C LEU A 53 -3.78 -13.67 4.17
N THR A 54 -3.75 -14.84 3.52
CA THR A 54 -2.95 -15.07 2.32
C THR A 54 -3.44 -14.23 1.15
N ASN A 55 -4.76 -14.15 0.98
CA ASN A 55 -5.38 -13.35 -0.08
C ASN A 55 -5.18 -11.85 0.15
N GLU A 56 -5.35 -11.37 1.38
CA GLU A 56 -5.12 -9.97 1.77
C GLU A 56 -3.67 -9.54 1.54
N LYS A 57 -2.69 -10.38 1.90
CA LYS A 57 -1.27 -10.14 1.61
C LYS A 57 -1.02 -10.02 0.11
N THR A 58 -1.59 -10.94 -0.68
CA THR A 58 -1.45 -10.93 -2.14
C THR A 58 -2.04 -9.66 -2.74
N ALA A 59 -3.25 -9.28 -2.32
CA ALA A 59 -3.91 -8.05 -2.76
C ALA A 59 -3.12 -6.80 -2.38
N LYS A 60 -2.57 -6.73 -1.15
CA LYS A 60 -1.67 -5.64 -0.73
C LYS A 60 -0.45 -5.54 -1.64
N SER A 61 0.22 -6.66 -1.93
CA SER A 61 1.38 -6.67 -2.83
C SER A 61 1.02 -6.28 -4.26
N ASN A 62 -0.17 -6.66 -4.76
CA ASN A 62 -0.64 -6.21 -6.06
C ASN A 62 -0.85 -4.70 -6.09
N LEU A 63 -1.59 -4.17 -5.11
CA LEU A 63 -1.81 -2.74 -4.97
C LEU A 63 -0.47 -2.00 -4.94
N GLN A 64 0.51 -2.45 -4.15
CA GLN A 64 1.84 -1.81 -4.02
C GLN A 64 2.59 -1.63 -5.35
N ARG A 65 2.26 -2.43 -6.37
CA ARG A 65 2.87 -2.34 -7.71
C ARG A 65 2.07 -1.47 -8.69
N MET A 66 0.86 -1.08 -8.33
CA MET A 66 -0.02 -0.28 -9.19
C MET A 66 0.29 1.20 -9.05
N HIS A 67 0.22 1.92 -10.18
CA HIS A 67 0.15 3.37 -10.16
C HIS A 67 -1.32 3.79 -10.03
N ILE A 68 -1.70 4.22 -8.84
CA ILE A 68 -3.08 4.58 -8.51
C ILE A 68 -3.19 6.10 -8.40
N GLU A 69 -4.09 6.70 -9.16
CA GLU A 69 -4.40 8.12 -9.03
C GLU A 69 -5.01 8.40 -7.65
N ARG A 70 -4.61 9.52 -7.01
CA ARG A 70 -5.08 9.91 -5.66
C ARG A 70 -6.59 9.89 -5.50
N ARG A 71 -7.35 10.31 -6.53
CA ARG A 71 -8.83 10.31 -6.47
C ARG A 71 -9.39 8.90 -6.32
N ILE A 72 -8.90 7.96 -7.13
CA ILE A 72 -9.30 6.55 -7.09
C ILE A 72 -8.85 5.91 -5.77
N GLU A 73 -7.62 6.20 -5.34
CA GLU A 73 -7.09 5.72 -4.05
C GLU A 73 -8.01 6.14 -2.90
N ASN A 74 -8.33 7.43 -2.77
CA ASN A 74 -9.16 7.94 -1.69
C ASN A 74 -10.57 7.32 -1.69
N TYR A 75 -11.20 7.20 -2.87
CA TYR A 75 -12.51 6.58 -2.98
C TYR A 75 -12.48 5.11 -2.56
N CYS A 76 -11.52 4.34 -3.09
CA CYS A 76 -11.42 2.91 -2.81
C CYS A 76 -10.97 2.58 -1.38
N VAL A 77 -10.21 3.47 -0.73
CA VAL A 77 -9.96 3.39 0.71
C VAL A 77 -11.27 3.53 1.49
N GLY A 78 -12.14 4.46 1.10
CA GLY A 78 -13.49 4.60 1.67
C GLY A 78 -14.33 3.34 1.50
N VAL A 79 -14.35 2.77 0.29
CA VAL A 79 -15.07 1.52 -0.02
C VAL A 79 -14.55 0.35 0.84
N ALA A 80 -13.23 0.20 0.94
CA ALA A 80 -12.64 -0.87 1.75
C ALA A 80 -12.90 -0.70 3.25
N ASN A 81 -12.86 0.53 3.77
CA ASN A 81 -13.16 0.80 5.18
C ASN A 81 -14.62 0.54 5.54
N ALA A 82 -15.57 0.78 4.62
CA ALA A 82 -16.99 0.54 4.85
C ALA A 82 -17.32 -0.93 5.15
N VAL A 83 -16.44 -1.87 4.79
CA VAL A 83 -16.57 -3.31 5.04
C VAL A 83 -15.58 -3.83 6.09
N GLY A 84 -14.98 -2.94 6.89
CA GLY A 84 -14.05 -3.30 7.97
C GLY A 84 -12.56 -3.25 7.62
N GLY A 85 -12.20 -2.77 6.42
CA GLY A 85 -10.82 -2.60 5.97
C GLY A 85 -10.25 -3.86 5.33
N SER A 86 -10.25 -3.92 3.99
CA SER A 86 -9.73 -5.05 3.21
C SER A 86 -8.94 -4.60 2.00
N TYR A 87 -7.72 -5.14 1.85
CA TYR A 87 -6.89 -4.97 0.68
C TYR A 87 -7.50 -5.66 -0.54
N GLN A 88 -8.17 -6.81 -0.39
CA GLN A 88 -8.87 -7.46 -1.51
C GLN A 88 -9.98 -6.57 -2.08
N ILE A 89 -10.80 -5.96 -1.21
CA ILE A 89 -11.88 -5.07 -1.62
C ILE A 89 -11.33 -3.81 -2.27
N MET A 90 -10.29 -3.21 -1.69
CA MET A 90 -9.60 -2.08 -2.29
C MET A 90 -9.03 -2.43 -3.66
N TYR A 91 -8.36 -3.58 -3.80
CA TYR A 91 -7.77 -4.04 -5.06
C TYR A 91 -8.82 -4.24 -6.16
N GLY A 92 -9.97 -4.82 -5.82
CA GLY A 92 -11.10 -4.94 -6.73
C GLY A 92 -11.67 -3.58 -7.14
N CYS A 93 -11.87 -2.68 -6.17
CA CYS A 93 -12.35 -1.31 -6.42
C CYS A 93 -11.40 -0.56 -7.37
N VAL A 94 -10.10 -0.56 -7.09
CA VAL A 94 -9.10 0.14 -7.90
C VAL A 94 -9.10 -0.38 -9.35
N GLN A 95 -9.15 -1.69 -9.55
CA GLN A 95 -9.22 -2.26 -10.90
C GLN A 95 -10.49 -1.84 -11.65
N ASN A 96 -11.63 -1.83 -10.97
CA ASN A 96 -12.90 -1.43 -11.57
C ASN A 96 -12.91 0.05 -11.92
N GLU A 97 -12.44 0.93 -11.03
CA GLU A 97 -12.38 2.38 -11.25
C GLU A 97 -11.40 2.73 -12.38
N MET A 98 -10.22 2.11 -12.41
CA MET A 98 -9.25 2.33 -13.48
C MET A 98 -9.77 1.86 -14.85
N ARG A 99 -10.48 0.72 -14.88
CA ARG A 99 -11.13 0.23 -16.11
C ARG A 99 -12.24 1.19 -16.56
N ALA A 100 -13.13 1.58 -15.65
CA ALA A 100 -14.23 2.50 -15.95
C ALA A 100 -13.71 3.86 -16.44
N LYS A 101 -12.65 4.40 -15.80
CA LYS A 101 -12.00 5.64 -16.25
C LYS A 101 -11.51 5.53 -17.70
N LYS A 102 -10.84 4.43 -18.04
CA LYS A 102 -10.36 4.16 -19.40
C LYS A 102 -11.50 4.05 -20.41
N GLU A 103 -12.59 3.38 -20.06
CA GLU A 103 -13.78 3.23 -20.91
C GLU A 103 -14.52 4.55 -21.13
N MET A 104 -14.48 5.46 -20.15
CA MET A 104 -15.04 6.82 -20.25
C MET A 104 -14.12 7.82 -20.98
N GLY A 105 -12.94 7.41 -21.45
CA GLY A 105 -12.03 8.26 -22.22
C GLY A 105 -11.29 9.34 -21.43
N ASN A 106 -11.11 9.15 -20.11
CA ASN A 106 -10.34 10.04 -19.22
C ASN A 106 -8.95 9.49 -18.87
#